data_AF-A0A5S3WS54-F1
#
_entry.id   AF-A0A5S3WS54-F1
#
_cell.length_a   1.000
_cell.length_b   1.000
_cell.length_c   1.000
_cell.angle_alpha   90.00
_cell.angle_beta   90.00
_cell.angle_gamma   90.00
#
_symmetry.space_group_name_H-M   'P 1'
#
loop_
_entity.id
_entity.type
_entity.pdbx_description
1 polymer ?
#
loop_
_entity_poly.entity_id
_entity_poly.type
_entity_poly.pdbx_seq_one_letter_code
_entity_poly.pdbx_strand_id
1 'polypeptide(L)'
;MNSLKISDARTEGGKRLRTLFHTINVGVVSYVFIILSSKIAIAFGVDPNGPIKEYSGDLMLAVFGCALVLFIPLYTLSFKILLWIFQCLRI
;
A
#
# COMPACT_ATOMS: atom_id res chain seq x y z
N MET A 1 -11.87 11.57 -37.34
CA MET A 1 -11.11 11.31 -36.11
C MET A 1 -11.94 11.80 -34.93
N ASN A 2 -12.64 10.90 -34.24
CA ASN A 2 -13.51 11.27 -33.13
C ASN A 2 -12.64 11.60 -31.92
N SER A 3 -12.53 12.90 -31.63
CA SER A 3 -12.00 13.43 -30.38
C SER A 3 -12.85 12.90 -29.23
N LEU A 4 -12.32 11.94 -28.46
CA LEU A 4 -12.87 11.48 -27.20
C LEU A 4 -13.04 12.69 -26.27
N LYS A 5 -14.30 13.15 -26.21
CA LYS A 5 -14.71 14.36 -25.53
C LYS A 5 -14.53 14.15 -24.03
N ILE A 6 -13.68 15.01 -23.47
CA ILE A 6 -13.38 15.17 -22.05
C ILE A 6 -14.67 15.58 -21.33
N SER A 7 -15.39 14.61 -20.82
CA SER A 7 -16.46 14.80 -19.84
C SER A 7 -16.75 13.41 -19.31
N ASP A 8 -16.16 13.03 -18.18
CA ASP A 8 -16.75 12.00 -17.31
C ASP A 8 -16.05 11.75 -15.95
N ALA A 9 -15.29 12.71 -15.42
CA ALA A 9 -14.96 12.72 -13.99
C ALA A 9 -16.21 12.89 -13.08
N ARG A 10 -17.42 13.01 -13.66
CA ARG A 10 -18.70 13.20 -12.96
C ARG A 10 -19.68 12.04 -13.13
N THR A 11 -19.43 11.08 -14.03
CA THR A 11 -20.30 9.92 -14.19
C THR A 11 -20.00 8.83 -13.18
N GLU A 12 -21.02 8.02 -12.91
CA GLU A 12 -20.94 6.90 -11.98
C GLU A 12 -19.82 5.91 -12.38
N GLY A 13 -19.52 5.79 -13.68
CA GLY A 13 -18.42 4.99 -14.20
C GLY A 13 -17.03 5.44 -13.74
N GLY A 14 -16.74 6.75 -13.81
CA GLY A 14 -15.48 7.31 -13.32
C GLY A 14 -15.29 7.10 -11.82
N LYS A 15 -16.37 7.28 -11.03
CA LYS A 15 -16.35 7.01 -9.58
C LYS A 15 -16.08 5.53 -9.27
N ARG A 16 -16.76 4.60 -9.96
CA ARG A 16 -16.53 3.15 -9.78
C ARG A 16 -15.11 2.76 -10.13
N LEU A 17 -14.56 3.31 -11.23
CA LEU A 17 -13.18 3.05 -11.65
C LEU A 17 -12.16 3.59 -10.63
N ARG A 18 -12.39 4.79 -10.11
CA ARG A 18 -11.57 5.38 -9.04
C ARG A 18 -11.56 4.50 -7.79
N THR A 19 -12.73 4.02 -7.37
CA THR A 19 -12.85 3.08 -6.24
C THR A 19 -12.10 1.77 -6.52
N LEU A 20 -12.22 1.20 -7.73
CA LEU A 20 -11.48 0.00 -8.11
C LEU A 20 -9.96 0.19 -7.97
N PHE A 21 -9.43 1.29 -8.48
CA PHE A 21 -8.01 1.61 -8.36
C PHE A 21 -7.57 1.81 -6.90
N HIS A 22 -8.40 2.43 -6.07
CA HIS A 22 -8.14 2.49 -4.62
C HIS A 22 -8.11 1.10 -3.98
N THR A 23 -9.05 0.21 -4.31
CA THR A 23 -9.09 -1.16 -3.80
C THR A 23 -7.85 -1.95 -4.21
N ILE A 24 -7.46 -1.87 -5.49
CA ILE A 24 -6.23 -2.51 -5.99
C ILE A 24 -5.02 -1.95 -5.25
N ASN A 25 -4.95 -0.63 -5.09
CA ASN A 25 -3.86 0.04 -4.40
C ASN A 25 -3.74 -0.42 -2.93
N VAL A 26 -4.85 -0.54 -2.21
CA VAL A 26 -4.85 -1.08 -0.84
C VAL A 26 -4.33 -2.52 -0.82
N GLY A 27 -4.72 -3.34 -1.79
CA GLY A 27 -4.22 -4.72 -1.93
C GLY A 27 -2.70 -4.77 -2.15
N VAL A 28 -2.20 -3.96 -3.09
CA VAL A 28 -0.77 -3.87 -3.40
C VAL A 28 0.03 -3.36 -2.20
N VAL A 29 -0.42 -2.27 -1.55
CA VAL A 29 0.25 -1.73 -0.36
C VAL A 29 0.28 -2.75 0.76
N SER A 30 -0.84 -3.45 1.01
CA SER A 30 -0.92 -4.50 2.03
C SER A 30 0.07 -5.62 1.75
N TYR A 31 0.13 -6.10 0.50
CA TYR A 31 1.05 -7.16 0.09
C TYR A 31 2.52 -6.75 0.26
N VAL A 32 2.89 -5.56 -0.21
CA VAL A 32 4.25 -5.03 -0.06
C VAL A 32 4.59 -4.83 1.42
N PHE A 33 3.65 -4.33 2.22
CA PHE A 33 3.85 -4.12 3.65
C PHE A 33 4.04 -5.43 4.42
N ILE A 34 3.32 -6.50 4.06
CA ILE A 34 3.52 -7.84 4.63
C ILE A 34 4.95 -8.33 4.33
N ILE A 35 5.38 -8.28 3.07
CA ILE A 35 6.74 -8.70 2.69
C ILE A 35 7.78 -7.89 3.45
N LEU A 36 7.61 -6.57 3.50
CA LEU A 36 8.55 -5.68 4.18
C LEU A 36 8.62 -5.99 5.68
N SER A 37 7.47 -6.17 6.32
CA SER A 37 7.39 -6.56 7.74
C SER A 37 8.09 -7.88 8.00
N SER A 38 7.91 -8.88 7.14
CA SER A 38 8.64 -10.16 7.23
C SER A 38 10.15 -9.98 7.06
N LYS A 39 10.59 -9.12 6.14
CA LYS A 39 12.02 -8.82 5.95
C LYS A 39 12.63 -8.09 7.16
N ILE A 40 11.88 -7.18 7.78
CA ILE A 40 12.28 -6.50 9.02
C ILE A 40 12.38 -7.53 10.15
N ALA A 41 11.37 -8.37 10.35
CA ALA A 41 11.41 -9.43 11.37
C ALA A 41 12.68 -10.28 11.23
N ILE A 42 12.98 -10.76 10.02
CA ILE A 42 14.19 -11.54 9.73
C ILE A 42 15.47 -10.74 10.04
N ALA A 43 15.52 -9.45 9.71
CA ALA A 43 16.68 -8.60 9.99
C ALA A 43 16.94 -8.41 11.49
N PHE A 44 15.90 -8.53 12.31
CA PHE A 44 15.96 -8.51 13.78
C PHE A 44 16.13 -9.92 14.39
N GLY A 45 16.33 -10.96 13.58
CA GLY A 45 16.48 -12.35 14.05
C GLY A 45 15.17 -13.02 14.46
N VAL A 46 14.03 -12.46 14.09
CA VAL A 46 12.70 -13.01 14.34
C VAL A 46 12.25 -13.84 13.14
N ASP A 47 11.84 -15.09 13.38
CA ASP A 47 11.18 -15.91 12.37
C ASP A 47 9.72 -15.46 12.24
N PRO A 48 9.30 -14.89 11.10
CA PRO A 48 7.92 -14.44 10.90
C PRO A 48 6.90 -15.59 10.87
N ASN A 49 7.34 -16.85 10.71
CA ASN A 49 6.48 -18.03 10.76
C ASN A 49 6.53 -18.73 12.13
N GLY A 50 7.41 -18.28 13.02
CA GLY A 50 7.59 -18.83 14.36
C GLY A 50 6.58 -18.28 15.37
N PRO A 51 6.42 -18.94 16.53
CA PRO A 51 5.52 -18.48 17.57
C PRO A 51 6.07 -17.21 18.25
N ILE A 52 5.33 -16.10 18.17
CA ILE A 52 5.71 -14.77 18.68
C ILE A 52 6.13 -14.77 20.16
N LYS A 53 5.57 -15.69 20.97
CA LYS A 53 5.83 -15.80 22.42
C LYS A 53 7.29 -16.12 22.77
N GLU A 54 8.10 -16.54 21.80
CA GLU A 54 9.52 -16.87 22.01
C GLU A 54 10.41 -15.62 21.98
N TYR A 55 9.88 -14.47 21.58
CA TYR A 55 10.60 -13.21 21.47
C TYR A 55 10.23 -12.26 22.63
N SER A 56 11.20 -11.47 23.08
CA SER A 56 10.93 -10.45 24.10
C SER A 56 9.97 -9.38 23.59
N GLY A 57 9.16 -8.82 24.49
CA GLY A 57 8.22 -7.75 24.15
C GLY A 57 8.91 -6.54 23.50
N ASP A 58 10.09 -6.16 24.02
CA ASP A 58 10.88 -5.04 23.50
C ASP A 58 11.36 -5.27 22.07
N LEU A 59 11.79 -6.51 21.75
CA LEU A 59 12.21 -6.88 20.39
C LEU A 59 11.02 -6.79 19.42
N MET A 60 9.87 -7.34 19.82
CA MET A 60 8.66 -7.27 18.99
C MET A 60 8.17 -5.83 18.79
N LEU A 61 8.29 -5.00 19.82
CA LEU A 61 7.97 -3.57 19.73
C LEU A 61 8.90 -2.85 18.74
N ALA A 62 10.20 -3.17 18.76
CA ALA A 62 11.17 -2.61 17.82
C ALA A 62 10.87 -3.04 16.37
N VAL A 63 10.60 -4.33 16.14
CA VAL A 63 10.21 -4.87 14.83
C VAL A 63 8.95 -4.17 14.30
N PHE A 64 7.92 -4.06 15.13
CA PHE A 64 6.66 -3.40 14.78
C PHE A 64 6.85 -1.90 14.54
N GLY A 65 7.64 -1.23 15.38
CA GLY A 65 7.96 0.19 15.23
C GLY A 65 8.68 0.47 13.91
N CYS A 66 9.69 -0.33 13.56
CA CYS A 66 10.39 -0.21 12.28
C CYS A 66 9.44 -0.44 11.09
N ALA A 67 8.57 -1.45 11.16
CA ALA A 67 7.57 -1.69 10.12
C ALA A 67 6.65 -0.48 9.94
N LEU A 68 6.09 0.07 11.02
CA LEU A 68 5.21 1.24 10.97
C LEU A 68 5.91 2.49 10.42
N VAL A 69 7.16 2.74 10.78
CA VAL A 69 7.93 3.88 10.24
C VAL A 69 8.06 3.77 8.73
N LEU A 70 8.24 2.56 8.19
CA LEU A 70 8.33 2.33 6.74
C LEU A 70 6.95 2.27 6.05
N PHE A 71 5.87 2.06 6.79
CA PHE A 71 4.52 2.14 6.24
C PHE A 71 4.18 3.55 5.74
N ILE A 72 4.60 4.59 6.47
CA ILE A 72 4.33 6.00 6.12
C ILE A 72 4.86 6.37 4.72
N PRO A 73 6.15 6.17 4.38
CA PRO A 73 6.66 6.46 3.05
C PRO A 73 6.06 5.53 1.98
N LEU A 74 5.81 4.26 2.29
CA LEU A 74 5.15 3.32 1.36
C LEU A 74 3.76 3.82 0.97
N TYR A 75 2.95 4.19 1.96
CA TYR A 75 1.61 4.72 1.75
C TYR A 75 1.64 6.04 0.98
N THR A 76 2.56 6.95 1.34
CA THR A 76 2.72 8.23 0.64
C THR A 76 3.10 8.05 -0.83
N LEU A 77 4.05 7.15 -1.12
CA LEU A 77 4.46 6.82 -2.48
C LEU A 77 3.31 6.19 -3.29
N SER A 78 2.59 5.26 -2.66
CA SER A 78 1.42 4.63 -3.24
C SER A 78 0.35 5.66 -3.65
N PHE A 79 0.05 6.64 -2.80
CA PHE A 79 -0.89 7.72 -3.15
C PHE A 79 -0.39 8.59 -4.30
N LYS A 80 0.91 8.89 -4.36
CA LYS A 80 1.48 9.63 -5.49
C LYS A 80 1.34 8.86 -6.81
N ILE A 81 1.60 7.55 -6.79
CA ILE A 81 1.42 6.68 -7.96
C ILE A 81 -0.06 6.66 -8.37
N LEU A 82 -0.96 6.53 -7.41
CA LEU A 82 -2.41 6.48 -7.67
C LEU A 82 -2.92 7.79 -8.29
N LEU A 83 -2.48 8.94 -7.76
CA LEU A 83 -2.80 10.25 -8.32
C LEU A 83 -2.25 10.41 -9.73
N TRP A 84 -1.02 9.95 -9.98
CA TRP A 84 -0.44 9.95 -11.31
C TRP A 84 -1.25 9.09 -12.29
N ILE A 85 -1.69 7.90 -11.88
CA ILE A 85 -2.58 7.04 -12.69
C ILE A 85 -3.89 7.78 -13.02
N PHE A 86 -4.51 8.43 -12.04
CA PHE A 86 -5.74 9.20 -12.25
C PHE A 86 -5.54 10.36 -13.24
N GLN A 87 -4.41 11.07 -13.14
CA GLN A 87 -4.06 12.11 -14.11
C GLN A 87 -3.85 11.55 -15.52
N CYS A 88 -3.13 10.43 -15.67
CA CYS A 88 -2.92 9.78 -16.96
C CYS A 88 -4.22 9.28 -17.59
N LEU A 89 -5.12 8.73 -16.79
CA LEU A 89 -6.41 8.19 -17.23
C LEU A 89 -7.51 9.27 -17.31
N ARG A 90 -7.21 10.52 -16.91
CA ARG A 90 -8.14 11.66 -16.87
C ARG A 90 -9.43 11.39 -16.05
N ILE A 91 -9.29 10.74 -14.90
CA ILE A 91 -10.36 10.34 -13.95
C ILE A 91 -10.14 10.87 -12.52
#